data_AF-A0A376EDS8-F1
#
_entry.id   AF-A0A376EDS8-F1
#
_cell.length_a   1.000
_cell.length_b   1.000
_cell.length_c   1.000
_cell.angle_alpha   90.00
_cell.angle_beta   90.00
_cell.angle_gamma   90.00
#
_symmetry.space_group_name_H-M   'P 1'
#
loop_
_entity.id
_entity.type
_entity.pdbx_description
1 polymer ?
#
loop_
_entity_poly.entity_id
_entity_poly.type
_entity_poly.pdbx_seq_one_letter_code
_entity_poly.pdbx_strand_id
1 'polypeptide(L)'
;MHWQKKPSKLYCDYPNESIYRNAHYNNNVKSNDVDEDDYYNEETVIAMDKYISFFAESEGLIYDNLMDTINNEFNEYAETQEPMIFKSFDGSNLTDKNLDFENRLFKLLNELCGLLN
;
A
#
# COMPACT_ATOMS: atom_id res chain seq x y z
N MET A 1 -13.58 -19.46 14.84
CA MET A 1 -13.17 -20.14 13.59
C MET A 1 -13.64 -19.46 12.28
N HIS A 2 -14.34 -18.30 12.33
CA HIS A 2 -14.84 -17.62 11.12
C HIS A 2 -13.81 -16.68 10.45
N TRP A 3 -12.86 -16.12 11.21
CA TRP A 3 -11.90 -15.11 10.74
C TRP A 3 -10.78 -15.65 9.86
N GLN A 4 -10.32 -16.88 10.08
CA GLN A 4 -9.28 -17.50 9.24
C GLN A 4 -9.72 -17.76 7.80
N LYS A 5 -11.03 -17.78 7.53
CA LYS A 5 -11.57 -18.08 6.18
C LYS A 5 -11.43 -16.92 5.20
N LYS A 6 -11.43 -15.66 5.68
CA LYS A 6 -11.35 -14.48 4.80
C LYS A 6 -9.96 -14.28 4.19
N PRO A 7 -8.84 -14.28 4.96
CA PRO A 7 -7.50 -14.25 4.40
C PRO A 7 -7.26 -15.43 3.44
N SER A 8 -7.63 -16.64 3.86
CA SER A 8 -7.49 -17.84 3.04
C SER A 8 -8.25 -17.73 1.71
N LYS A 9 -9.49 -17.20 1.72
CA LYS A 9 -10.26 -17.00 0.49
C LYS A 9 -9.64 -15.95 -0.44
N LEU A 10 -9.11 -14.86 0.09
CA LEU A 10 -8.43 -13.84 -0.72
C LEU A 10 -7.28 -14.46 -1.52
N TYR A 11 -6.43 -15.24 -0.87
CA TYR A 11 -5.30 -15.91 -1.55
C TYR A 11 -5.71 -17.15 -2.37
N CYS A 12 -6.93 -17.69 -2.20
CA CYS A 12 -7.48 -18.64 -3.17
C CYS A 12 -7.92 -17.96 -4.47
N ASP A 13 -8.53 -16.78 -4.37
CA ASP A 13 -8.99 -16.02 -5.54
C ASP A 13 -7.82 -15.35 -6.29
N TYR A 14 -6.77 -14.99 -5.55
CA TYR A 14 -5.59 -14.27 -6.05
C TYR A 14 -4.28 -14.95 -5.57
N PRO A 15 -3.95 -16.14 -6.11
CA PRO A 15 -2.86 -16.96 -5.58
C PRO A 15 -1.46 -16.39 -5.81
N ASN A 16 -1.28 -15.57 -6.85
CA ASN A 16 0.02 -15.02 -7.25
C ASN A 16 0.11 -13.51 -7.06
N GLU A 17 -0.88 -12.89 -6.40
CA GLU A 17 -0.92 -11.44 -6.24
C GLU A 17 -0.23 -11.02 -4.94
N SER A 18 0.40 -9.85 -5.01
CA SER A 18 1.06 -9.20 -3.90
C SER A 18 0.41 -7.84 -3.65
N ILE A 19 0.58 -7.28 -2.45
CA ILE A 19 0.15 -5.91 -2.13
C ILE A 19 0.82 -4.87 -3.03
N TYR A 20 1.96 -5.24 -3.64
CA TYR A 20 2.71 -4.39 -4.57
C TYR A 20 2.27 -4.51 -6.04
N ARG A 21 1.26 -5.34 -6.36
CA ARG A 21 0.82 -5.60 -7.75
C ARG A 21 0.58 -4.32 -8.55
N ASN A 22 -0.04 -3.31 -7.93
CA ASN A 22 -0.37 -2.03 -8.54
C ASN A 22 0.32 -0.86 -7.80
N ALA A 23 1.47 -1.09 -7.15
CA ALA A 23 2.15 -0.05 -6.39
C ALA A 23 2.82 0.97 -7.31
N HIS A 24 2.45 2.23 -7.18
CA HIS A 24 2.96 3.33 -7.99
C HIS A 24 3.17 4.59 -7.15
N TYR A 25 4.11 5.43 -7.55
CA TYR A 25 4.32 6.73 -6.91
C TYR A 25 3.23 7.73 -7.30
N ASN A 26 2.75 8.48 -6.32
CA ASN A 26 1.63 9.41 -6.46
C ASN A 26 1.91 10.61 -7.40
N ASN A 27 3.17 10.87 -7.74
CA ASN A 27 3.60 12.01 -8.55
C ASN A 27 3.73 11.73 -10.06
N ASN A 28 3.21 10.59 -10.54
CA ASN A 28 2.98 10.29 -11.95
C ASN A 28 4.21 10.29 -12.87
N VAL A 29 4.84 9.13 -13.02
CA VAL A 29 5.25 8.68 -14.36
C VAL A 29 4.87 7.21 -14.51
N LYS A 30 4.27 6.85 -15.65
CA LYS A 30 4.17 5.43 -16.04
C LYS A 30 5.61 4.90 -16.04
N SER A 31 5.90 3.89 -15.23
CA SER A 31 7.23 3.31 -15.00
C SER A 31 8.05 2.97 -16.26
N ASN A 32 7.44 3.00 -17.44
CA ASN A 32 8.09 2.73 -18.72
C ASN A 32 8.82 3.94 -19.33
N ASP A 33 8.65 5.15 -18.78
CA ASP A 33 9.24 6.39 -19.31
C ASP A 33 10.36 6.97 -18.41
N VAL A 34 10.80 6.24 -17.36
CA VAL A 34 11.83 6.70 -16.42
C VAL A 34 12.93 5.66 -16.32
N ASP A 35 14.20 6.08 -16.49
CA ASP A 35 15.36 5.22 -16.29
C ASP A 35 15.36 4.67 -14.86
N GLU A 36 15.58 3.36 -14.74
CA GLU A 36 15.54 2.58 -13.49
C GLU A 36 16.57 3.06 -12.44
N ASP A 37 17.52 3.90 -12.83
CA ASP A 37 18.56 4.46 -11.96
C ASP A 37 18.25 5.88 -11.42
N ASP A 38 17.32 6.63 -12.03
CA ASP A 38 17.12 8.06 -11.73
C ASP A 38 15.96 8.36 -10.76
N TYR A 39 15.12 7.36 -10.44
CA TYR A 39 13.92 7.53 -9.59
C TYR A 39 13.77 6.50 -8.47
N TYR A 40 14.67 5.52 -8.36
CA TYR A 40 14.66 4.52 -7.30
C TYR A 40 15.46 5.01 -6.09
N ASN A 41 15.09 6.15 -5.53
CA ASN A 41 15.61 6.52 -4.23
C ASN A 41 14.58 6.17 -3.14
N GLU A 42 14.71 4.97 -2.58
CA GLU A 42 13.95 4.53 -1.39
C GLU A 42 14.10 5.51 -0.20
N GLU A 43 15.12 6.37 -0.24
CA GLU A 43 15.38 7.43 0.75
C GLU A 43 14.55 8.70 0.52
N THR A 44 13.76 8.83 -0.55
CA THR A 44 12.93 10.04 -0.83
C THR A 44 11.43 9.77 -0.93
N VAL A 45 11.01 8.52 -0.70
CA VAL A 45 9.61 8.10 -0.82
C VAL A 45 9.12 7.42 0.44
N ILE A 46 7.86 7.69 0.79
CA ILE A 46 7.06 6.87 1.69
C ILE A 46 6.57 5.63 0.91
N ALA A 47 7.31 4.52 1.01
CA ALA A 47 6.94 3.23 0.42
C ALA A 47 5.82 2.53 1.22
N MET A 48 5.09 1.62 0.57
CA MET A 48 3.91 0.96 1.17
C MET A 48 4.22 0.18 2.45
N ASP A 49 5.39 -0.41 2.58
CA ASP A 49 5.85 -1.09 3.81
C ASP A 49 6.13 -0.14 4.98
N LYS A 50 6.48 1.12 4.72
CA LYS A 50 6.75 2.11 5.77
C LYS A 50 5.47 2.52 6.52
N TYR A 51 4.31 2.52 5.84
CA TYR A 51 3.02 2.91 6.46
C TYR A 51 2.02 1.77 6.62
N ILE A 52 2.26 0.59 6.05
CA ILE A 52 1.49 -0.64 6.31
C ILE A 52 2.25 -1.48 7.32
N SER A 53 2.07 -1.17 8.60
CA SER A 53 2.75 -1.84 9.71
C SER A 53 1.79 -2.18 10.85
N PHE A 54 2.18 -3.17 11.66
CA PHE A 54 1.48 -3.53 12.90
C PHE A 54 2.36 -3.17 14.09
N PHE A 55 1.78 -2.57 15.11
CA PHE A 55 2.43 -2.25 16.37
C PHE A 55 1.52 -2.64 17.54
N ALA A 56 2.11 -2.87 18.71
CA ALA A 56 1.45 -3.58 19.81
C ALA A 56 0.54 -2.69 20.69
N GLU A 57 0.76 -1.37 20.69
CA GLU A 57 0.07 -0.44 21.57
C GLU A 57 -0.16 0.90 20.86
N SER A 58 -1.41 1.37 20.87
CA SER A 58 -1.84 2.62 20.22
C SER A 58 -2.04 3.79 21.17
N GLU A 59 -1.67 3.62 22.44
CA GLU A 59 -1.80 4.64 23.47
C GLU A 59 -0.52 4.84 24.29
N GLY A 60 -0.42 6.03 24.88
CA GLY A 60 0.62 6.36 25.85
C GLY A 60 1.91 6.93 25.24
N LEU A 61 2.83 7.29 26.13
CA LEU A 61 3.97 8.14 25.81
C LEU A 61 4.91 7.55 24.74
N ILE A 62 5.06 6.22 24.68
CA ILE A 62 5.90 5.57 23.67
C ILE A 62 5.27 5.71 22.28
N TYR A 63 3.95 5.50 22.19
CA TYR A 63 3.20 5.68 20.95
C TYR A 63 3.27 7.12 20.45
N ASP A 64 3.06 8.09 21.36
CA ASP A 64 3.11 9.52 21.02
C ASP A 64 4.47 9.91 20.44
N ASN A 65 5.57 9.50 21.09
CA ASN A 65 6.93 9.79 20.61
C ASN A 65 7.24 9.08 19.27
N LEU A 66 6.74 7.86 19.08
CA LEU A 66 6.91 7.13 17.83
C LEU A 66 6.20 7.84 16.69
N MET A 67 4.94 8.25 16.91
CA MET A 67 4.15 8.96 15.91
C MET A 67 4.74 10.33 15.58
N ASP A 68 5.25 11.07 16.57
CA ASP A 68 5.96 12.33 16.33
C ASP A 68 7.21 12.12 15.46
N THR A 69 7.95 11.04 15.71
CA THR A 69 9.15 10.70 14.92
C THR A 69 8.76 10.36 13.47
N ILE A 70 7.79 9.47 13.28
CA ILE A 70 7.30 9.05 11.96
C ILE A 70 6.76 10.24 11.18
N ASN A 71 5.93 11.08 11.81
CA ASN A 71 5.33 12.24 11.16
C ASN A 71 6.39 13.26 10.74
N ASN A 72 7.40 13.51 11.58
CA ASN A 72 8.50 14.39 11.21
C ASN A 72 9.31 13.85 10.04
N GLU A 73 9.62 12.55 10.04
CA GLU A 73 10.33 11.90 8.92
C GLU A 73 9.49 11.93 7.64
N PHE A 74 8.19 11.63 7.74
CA PHE A 74 7.31 11.55 6.58
C PHE A 74 7.03 12.91 5.94
N ASN A 75 7.04 13.99 6.73
CA ASN A 75 6.88 15.35 6.22
C ASN A 75 8.04 15.80 5.30
N GLU A 76 9.19 15.15 5.36
CA GLU A 76 10.35 15.47 4.49
C GLU A 76 10.25 14.80 3.11
N TYR A 77 9.33 13.85 2.93
CA TYR A 77 9.15 13.15 1.65
C TYR A 77 8.08 13.82 0.79
N ALA A 78 8.41 13.99 -0.50
CA ALA A 78 7.49 14.58 -1.48
C ALA A 78 6.56 13.54 -2.12
N GLU A 79 6.89 12.25 -1.99
CA GLU A 79 6.26 11.18 -2.73
C GLU A 79 5.78 10.05 -1.82
N THR A 80 4.70 9.41 -2.22
CA THR A 80 4.15 8.24 -1.55
C THR A 80 3.79 7.17 -2.58
N GLN A 81 4.16 5.94 -2.29
CA GLN A 81 3.78 4.79 -3.10
C GLN A 81 2.38 4.32 -2.69
N GLU A 82 1.47 4.19 -3.64
CA GLU A 82 0.08 3.79 -3.39
C GLU A 82 -0.43 2.87 -4.52
N PRO A 83 -1.45 2.02 -4.26
CA PRO A 83 -2.09 1.25 -5.32
C PRO A 83 -2.83 2.13 -6.33
N MET A 84 -2.37 2.14 -7.58
CA MET A 84 -2.92 3.00 -8.63
C MET A 84 -3.16 2.24 -9.95
N ILE A 85 -4.10 2.72 -10.76
CA ILE A 85 -4.35 2.19 -12.11
C ILE A 85 -4.40 3.33 -13.10
N PHE A 86 -3.55 3.24 -14.12
CA PHE A 86 -3.54 4.14 -15.25
C PHE A 86 -4.52 3.67 -16.34
N LYS A 87 -5.48 4.52 -16.68
CA LYS A 87 -6.42 4.29 -17.78
C LYS A 87 -6.20 5.34 -18.87
N SER A 88 -5.90 4.89 -20.08
CA SER A 88 -5.82 5.74 -21.26
C SER A 88 -7.18 5.78 -21.96
N PHE A 89 -7.64 6.97 -22.34
CA PHE A 89 -8.88 7.16 -23.10
C PHE A 89 -8.57 7.28 -24.60
N ASP A 90 -7.99 6.23 -25.17
CA ASP A 90 -7.53 6.19 -26.57
C ASP A 90 -8.38 5.27 -27.46
N GLY A 91 -9.50 4.75 -26.93
CA GLY A 91 -10.38 3.82 -27.64
C GLY A 91 -9.87 2.37 -27.68
N SER A 92 -8.73 2.07 -27.04
CA SER A 92 -8.30 0.68 -26.81
C SER A 92 -9.23 -0.01 -25.81
N ASN A 93 -9.32 -1.34 -25.89
CA ASN A 93 -10.08 -2.12 -24.91
C ASN A 93 -9.46 -1.93 -23.53
N LEU A 94 -10.28 -1.53 -22.57
CA LEU A 94 -9.90 -1.51 -21.16
C LEU A 94 -9.65 -2.96 -20.72
N THR A 95 -8.39 -3.38 -20.66
CA THR A 95 -8.00 -4.63 -19.99
C THR A 95 -8.44 -4.59 -18.53
N ASP A 96 -8.75 -5.74 -17.93
CA ASP A 96 -9.16 -5.96 -16.53
C ASP A 96 -8.11 -5.49 -15.50
N LYS A 97 -7.83 -4.19 -15.47
CA LYS A 97 -7.07 -3.54 -14.41
C LYS A 97 -8.08 -3.01 -13.40
N ASN A 98 -8.15 -3.70 -12.26
CA ASN A 98 -8.92 -3.30 -11.09
C ASN A 98 -8.05 -3.36 -9.81
N LEU A 99 -8.57 -2.78 -8.73
CA LEU A 99 -7.96 -2.78 -7.40
C LEU A 99 -8.72 -3.73 -6.46
N ASP A 100 -9.35 -4.78 -6.99
CA ASP A 100 -10.23 -5.64 -6.19
C ASP A 100 -9.46 -6.39 -5.10
N PHE A 101 -8.23 -6.81 -5.41
CA PHE A 101 -7.34 -7.46 -4.45
C PHE A 101 -6.98 -6.51 -3.31
N GLU A 102 -6.48 -5.31 -3.62
CA GLU A 102 -6.05 -4.30 -2.66
C GLU A 102 -7.20 -3.84 -1.78
N ASN A 103 -8.38 -3.57 -2.36
CA ASN A 103 -9.57 -3.20 -1.60
C ASN A 103 -9.97 -4.29 -0.60
N ARG A 104 -9.91 -5.56 -1.00
CA ARG A 104 -10.22 -6.69 -0.12
C ARG A 104 -9.14 -6.88 0.94
N LEU A 105 -7.86 -6.68 0.60
CA LEU A 105 -6.74 -6.78 1.52
C LEU A 105 -6.77 -5.68 2.59
N PHE A 106 -6.95 -4.41 2.22
CA PHE A 106 -7.03 -3.31 3.18
C PHE A 106 -8.24 -3.45 4.11
N LYS A 107 -9.38 -3.92 3.58
CA LYS A 107 -10.53 -4.24 4.42
C LYS A 107 -10.19 -5.32 5.45
N LEU A 108 -9.46 -6.36 5.04
CA LEU A 108 -9.01 -7.42 5.94
C LEU A 108 -8.01 -6.90 6.99
N LEU A 109 -7.06 -6.05 6.59
CA LEU A 109 -6.10 -5.43 7.51
C LEU A 109 -6.82 -4.59 8.57
N ASN A 110 -7.78 -3.75 8.17
CA ASN A 110 -8.59 -2.97 9.10
C ASN A 110 -9.43 -3.85 10.05
N GLU A 111 -10.01 -4.95 9.55
CA GLU A 111 -10.69 -5.93 10.39
C GLU A 111 -9.73 -6.59 11.39
N LEU A 112 -8.48 -6.86 11.01
CA LEU A 112 -7.46 -7.44 11.89
C LEU A 112 -7.02 -6.44 12.97
N CYS A 113 -6.78 -5.17 12.62
CA CYS A 113 -6.44 -4.13 13.60
C CYS A 113 -7.54 -3.99 14.66
N GLY A 114 -8.82 -3.97 14.24
CA GLY A 114 -9.94 -3.91 15.17
C GLY A 114 -10.18 -5.18 16.01
N LEU A 115 -9.54 -6.30 15.69
CA LEU A 115 -9.57 -7.53 16.48
C LEU A 115 -8.38 -7.65 17.45
N LEU A 116 -7.27 -6.98 17.13
CA LEU A 116 -6.03 -7.01 17.92
C LEU A 116 -5.98 -5.91 18.97
N ASN A 117 -6.69 -4.80 18.74
CA ASN A 117 -7.00 -3.76 19.73
C ASN A 117 -8.19 -4.19 20.62
#